data_AF-A0A8W8NTW3-F1
#
_entry.id   AF-A0A8W8NTW3-F1
#
_cell.length_a   1.000
_cell.length_b   1.000
_cell.length_c   1.000
_cell.angle_alpha   90.00
_cell.angle_beta   90.00
_cell.angle_gamma   90.00
#
_symmetry.space_group_name_H-M   'P 1'
#
loop_
_entity.id
_entity.type
_entity.pdbx_description
1 polymer ?
#
loop_
_entity_poly.entity_id
_entity_poly.type
_entity_poly.pdbx_seq_one_letter_code
_entity_poly.pdbx_strand_id
1 'polypeptide(L)'
;MLQGWSDTLVECDLAFRMPDIFPSEICSWFVLTSTSTKYNVEESMRAVEYYVYLWRFGDFIEEVLQCSRILPDESCSRKHVWSYLKKYIYNLWNVLDWLSHLTLVVALFLRHFLQSEGQQYARNMFALSLLFIYLRFYETFLIYKIPGTTVIMVKEMLKDLYGFISFVLFVVLGVGMYYHANLWPDHQAMWGGSWSNFRLWTILSHPYWQIFGEIDLELLTGSNQDNCSNNRSIWEAVPSMERCPQQDWTVPVVAGLYMMFTNLLLVNIVIVQFRLKNLN
;
A
#
# COMPACT_ATOMS: atom_id res chain seq x y z
N MET A 1 -43.92 -6.66 1.11
CA MET A 1 -43.48 -7.94 1.69
C MET A 1 -42.04 -8.31 1.35
N LEU A 2 -41.48 -7.87 0.20
CA LEU A 2 -40.06 -8.09 -0.15
C LEU A 2 -39.06 -7.12 0.52
N GLN A 3 -39.50 -5.94 0.99
CA GLN A 3 -38.62 -5.01 1.73
C GLN A 3 -38.27 -5.50 3.14
N GLY A 4 -39.18 -6.17 3.85
CA GLY A 4 -38.92 -6.65 5.22
C GLY A 4 -37.89 -7.79 5.33
N TRP A 5 -37.64 -8.52 4.23
CA TRP A 5 -36.61 -9.56 4.17
C TRP A 5 -35.22 -9.00 3.85
N SER A 6 -35.15 -7.88 3.13
CA SER A 6 -33.90 -7.15 2.91
C SER A 6 -33.38 -6.56 4.22
N ASP A 7 -34.27 -5.97 5.02
CA ASP A 7 -33.88 -5.29 6.25
C ASP A 7 -33.45 -6.28 7.36
N THR A 8 -34.09 -7.45 7.43
CA THR A 8 -33.73 -8.51 8.41
C THR A 8 -32.46 -9.30 8.03
N LEU A 9 -32.18 -9.53 6.75
CA LEU A 9 -30.89 -10.10 6.31
C LEU A 9 -29.73 -9.13 6.56
N VAL A 10 -29.94 -7.83 6.33
CA VAL A 10 -28.97 -6.78 6.63
C VAL A 10 -28.70 -6.69 8.13
N GLU A 11 -29.72 -6.79 9.00
CA GLU A 11 -29.55 -6.83 10.46
C GLU A 11 -28.79 -8.08 10.96
N CYS A 12 -29.01 -9.24 10.34
CA CYS A 12 -28.25 -10.46 10.65
C CYS A 12 -26.77 -10.38 10.23
N ASP A 13 -26.46 -9.83 9.05
CA ASP A 13 -25.07 -9.57 8.61
C ASP A 13 -24.41 -8.47 9.46
N LEU A 14 -25.16 -7.44 9.88
CA LEU A 14 -24.72 -6.39 10.79
C LEU A 14 -24.33 -6.97 12.17
N ALA A 15 -25.11 -7.89 12.71
CA ALA A 15 -24.83 -8.52 13.99
C ALA A 15 -23.59 -9.43 13.96
N PHE A 16 -23.23 -9.97 12.80
CA PHE A 16 -22.05 -10.84 12.64
C PHE A 16 -20.76 -10.08 12.30
N ARG A 17 -20.84 -8.89 11.67
CA ARG A 17 -19.67 -8.03 11.35
C ARG A 17 -19.41 -6.86 12.30
N MET A 18 -20.40 -6.44 13.12
CA MET A 18 -20.17 -5.48 14.21
C MET A 18 -19.17 -5.94 15.31
N PRO A 19 -18.97 -7.25 15.61
CA PRO A 19 -17.94 -7.67 16.54
C PRO A 19 -16.50 -7.50 16.02
N ASP A 20 -16.26 -7.10 14.76
CA ASP A 20 -14.91 -6.84 14.22
C ASP A 20 -14.33 -5.47 14.60
N ILE A 21 -15.17 -4.55 15.09
CA ILE A 21 -14.76 -3.18 15.44
C ILE A 21 -13.94 -3.18 16.74
N PHE A 22 -14.41 -3.90 17.76
CA PHE A 22 -13.75 -4.00 19.06
C PHE A 22 -12.32 -4.60 18.98
N PRO A 23 -12.10 -5.72 18.26
CA PRO A 23 -10.77 -6.28 18.05
C PRO A 23 -9.85 -5.36 17.26
N SER A 24 -10.36 -4.56 16.32
CA SER A 24 -9.52 -3.63 15.54
C SER A 24 -8.91 -2.50 16.38
N GLU A 25 -9.66 -1.98 17.36
CA GLU A 25 -9.16 -0.99 18.33
C GLU A 25 -8.10 -1.59 19.26
N ILE A 26 -8.33 -2.83 19.71
CA ILE A 26 -7.36 -3.59 20.51
C ILE A 26 -6.09 -3.89 19.70
N CYS A 27 -6.22 -4.21 18.40
CA CYS A 27 -5.08 -4.40 17.50
C CYS A 27 -4.28 -3.11 17.29
N SER A 28 -4.95 -1.96 17.18
CA SER A 28 -4.29 -0.67 17.07
C SER A 28 -3.52 -0.32 18.34
N TRP A 29 -4.15 -0.50 19.50
CA TRP A 29 -3.49 -0.33 20.80
C TRP A 29 -2.30 -1.28 20.96
N PHE A 30 -2.42 -2.54 20.54
CA PHE A 30 -1.36 -3.55 20.57
C PHE A 30 -0.18 -3.24 19.64
N VAL A 31 -0.44 -2.76 18.42
CA VAL A 31 0.63 -2.43 17.46
C VAL A 31 1.34 -1.12 17.83
N LEU A 32 0.61 -0.16 18.43
CA LEU A 32 1.16 1.12 18.88
C LEU A 32 1.94 0.98 20.21
N THR A 33 1.62 -0.01 21.06
CA THR A 33 2.40 -0.35 22.25
C THR A 33 3.62 -1.19 21.87
N SER A 34 4.60 -0.51 21.26
CA SER A 34 6.00 -0.92 21.04
C SER A 34 6.38 -2.34 21.48
N THR A 35 6.41 -3.27 20.52
CA THR A 35 7.02 -4.61 20.62
C THR A 35 8.56 -4.56 20.75
N SER A 36 9.15 -3.38 20.97
CA SER A 36 10.59 -3.14 20.99
C SER A 36 11.22 -3.21 22.38
N THR A 37 10.45 -3.02 23.46
CA THR A 37 11.05 -2.92 24.80
C THR A 37 11.19 -4.28 25.44
N LYS A 38 12.45 -4.74 25.56
CA LYS A 38 12.88 -5.89 26.38
C LYS A 38 12.63 -5.71 27.89
N TYR A 39 11.79 -4.76 28.30
CA TYR A 39 11.60 -4.39 29.69
C TYR A 39 10.12 -4.44 30.05
N ASN A 40 9.83 -5.39 30.94
CA ASN A 40 8.62 -5.59 31.71
C ASN A 40 7.37 -5.92 30.89
N VAL A 41 7.31 -7.19 30.49
CA VAL A 41 6.08 -7.81 30.04
C VAL A 41 5.15 -7.94 31.24
N GLU A 42 4.25 -6.98 31.41
CA GLU A 42 3.12 -7.12 32.31
C GLU A 42 2.24 -8.27 31.77
N GLU A 43 1.79 -9.18 32.65
CA GLU A 43 1.02 -10.37 32.24
C GLU A 43 -0.21 -10.02 31.40
N SER A 44 -0.78 -8.83 31.62
CA SER A 44 -1.89 -8.27 30.85
C SER A 44 -1.58 -8.13 29.36
N MET A 45 -0.36 -7.74 28.98
CA MET A 45 0.01 -7.53 27.57
C MET A 45 0.15 -8.84 26.80
N ARG A 46 0.63 -9.92 27.44
CA ARG A 46 0.70 -11.26 26.82
C ARG A 46 -0.70 -11.83 26.56
N ALA A 47 -1.63 -11.64 27.49
CA ALA A 47 -3.00 -12.12 27.34
C ALA A 47 -3.69 -11.45 26.14
N VAL A 48 -3.50 -10.14 25.96
CA VAL A 48 -4.03 -9.39 24.82
C VAL A 48 -3.40 -9.87 23.50
N GLU A 49 -2.08 -10.10 23.49
CA GLU A 49 -1.38 -10.62 22.31
C GLU A 49 -1.92 -11.99 21.85
N TYR A 50 -2.05 -12.94 22.77
CA TYR A 50 -2.60 -14.26 22.44
C TYR A 50 -4.07 -14.19 22.02
N TYR A 51 -4.86 -13.30 22.63
CA TYR A 51 -6.24 -13.07 22.22
C TYR A 51 -6.33 -12.59 20.78
N VAL A 52 -5.53 -11.60 20.38
CA VAL A 52 -5.48 -11.10 19.00
C VAL A 52 -5.06 -12.21 18.03
N TYR A 53 -4.08 -13.04 18.38
CA TYR A 53 -3.67 -14.16 17.54
C TYR A 53 -4.75 -15.21 17.37
N LEU A 54 -5.44 -15.57 18.46
CA LEU A 54 -6.54 -16.55 18.41
C LEU A 54 -7.70 -16.02 17.60
N TRP A 55 -8.12 -14.78 17.84
CA TRP A 55 -9.18 -14.12 17.07
C TRP A 55 -8.84 -14.14 15.57
N ARG A 56 -7.62 -13.72 15.24
CA ARG A 56 -7.17 -13.63 13.85
C ARG A 56 -6.99 -14.99 13.17
N PHE A 57 -6.65 -16.03 13.93
CA PHE A 57 -6.64 -17.40 13.43
C PHE A 57 -8.08 -17.93 13.20
N GLY A 58 -9.04 -17.52 14.04
CA GLY A 58 -10.46 -17.77 13.85
C GLY A 58 -10.96 -17.22 12.52
N ASP A 59 -10.69 -15.94 12.24
CA ASP A 59 -11.01 -15.30 10.96
C ASP A 59 -10.42 -16.07 9.76
N PHE A 60 -9.17 -16.51 9.87
CA PHE A 60 -8.52 -17.27 8.80
C PHE A 60 -9.22 -18.61 8.53
N ILE A 61 -9.59 -19.33 9.59
CA ILE A 61 -10.31 -20.60 9.47
C ILE A 61 -11.67 -20.36 8.82
N GLU A 62 -12.39 -19.31 9.21
CA GLU A 62 -13.70 -18.98 8.63
C GLU A 62 -13.60 -18.76 7.12
N GLU A 63 -12.62 -17.99 6.66
CA GLU A 63 -12.39 -17.75 5.23
C GLU A 63 -12.06 -19.04 4.47
N VAL A 64 -11.22 -19.91 5.05
CA VAL A 64 -10.87 -21.21 4.46
C VAL A 64 -12.09 -22.14 4.40
N LEU A 65 -12.95 -22.13 5.43
CA LEU A 65 -14.19 -22.90 5.46
C LEU A 65 -15.22 -22.37 4.47
N GLN A 66 -15.31 -21.05 4.29
CA GLN A 66 -16.18 -20.44 3.29
C GLN A 66 -15.73 -20.82 1.88
N CYS A 67 -14.42 -20.85 1.61
CA CYS A 67 -13.87 -21.31 0.34
C CYS A 67 -14.16 -22.81 0.08
N SER A 68 -14.08 -23.66 1.11
CA SER A 68 -14.33 -25.11 0.96
C SER A 68 -15.81 -25.47 0.80
N ARG A 69 -16.73 -24.77 1.48
CA ARG A 69 -18.18 -25.00 1.39
C ARG A 69 -18.80 -24.58 0.06
N ILE A 70 -18.19 -23.63 -0.65
CA ILE A 70 -18.72 -23.11 -1.93
C ILE A 70 -18.29 -23.99 -3.13
N LEU A 71 -17.40 -24.98 -2.93
CA LEU A 71 -17.06 -25.96 -3.96
C LEU A 71 -18.06 -27.13 -3.91
N PRO A 72 -19.02 -27.24 -4.85
CA PRO A 72 -19.94 -28.36 -4.87
C PRO A 72 -19.20 -29.67 -5.21
N ASP A 73 -19.62 -30.74 -4.54
CA ASP A 73 -18.98 -32.07 -4.51
C ASP A 73 -19.00 -32.84 -5.85
N GLU A 74 -19.65 -32.33 -6.90
CA GLU A 74 -19.76 -33.04 -8.17
C GLU A 74 -19.06 -32.30 -9.32
N SER A 75 -18.02 -32.96 -9.87
CA SER A 75 -17.21 -32.56 -11.03
C SER A 75 -16.19 -31.42 -10.80
N CYS A 76 -15.10 -31.74 -10.10
CA CYS A 76 -13.86 -30.96 -10.09
C CYS A 76 -13.13 -31.02 -11.45
N SER A 77 -13.68 -30.33 -12.45
CA SER A 77 -12.89 -29.93 -13.62
C SER A 77 -11.99 -28.76 -13.19
N ARG A 78 -10.67 -28.93 -13.30
CA ARG A 78 -9.64 -27.91 -12.99
C ARG A 78 -9.98 -26.53 -13.61
N LYS A 79 -10.72 -26.51 -14.72
CA LYS A 79 -11.20 -25.29 -15.40
C LYS A 79 -12.29 -24.53 -14.62
N HIS A 80 -13.22 -25.23 -13.94
CA HIS A 80 -14.30 -24.62 -13.17
C HIS A 80 -13.75 -23.97 -11.89
N VAL A 81 -12.81 -24.65 -11.22
CA VAL A 81 -12.09 -24.12 -10.05
C VAL A 81 -11.29 -22.86 -10.41
N TRP A 82 -10.59 -22.87 -11.56
CA TRP A 82 -9.81 -21.71 -12.02
C TRP A 82 -10.69 -20.50 -12.36
N SER A 83 -11.86 -20.72 -12.96
CA SER A 83 -12.82 -19.65 -13.25
C SER A 83 -13.38 -19.03 -11.97
N TYR A 84 -13.65 -19.85 -10.95
CA TYR A 84 -14.11 -19.37 -9.65
C TYR A 84 -13.03 -18.61 -8.89
N LEU A 85 -11.81 -19.16 -8.82
CA LEU A 85 -10.63 -18.47 -8.25
C LEU A 85 -10.38 -17.13 -8.94
N LYS A 86 -10.51 -17.09 -10.28
CA LYS A 86 -10.37 -15.84 -11.03
C LYS A 86 -11.42 -14.81 -10.63
N LYS A 87 -12.68 -15.22 -10.41
CA LYS A 87 -13.75 -14.33 -9.93
C LYS A 87 -13.48 -13.87 -8.50
N TYR A 88 -13.01 -14.78 -7.64
CA TYR A 88 -12.67 -14.50 -6.25
C TYR A 88 -11.49 -13.51 -6.13
N ILE A 89 -10.42 -13.69 -6.90
CA ILE A 89 -9.26 -12.77 -6.97
C ILE A 89 -9.66 -11.41 -7.56
N TYR A 90 -10.72 -11.35 -8.37
CA TYR A 90 -11.20 -10.08 -8.91
C TYR A 90 -11.95 -9.23 -7.87
N ASN A 91 -12.38 -9.83 -6.76
CA ASN A 91 -12.98 -9.09 -5.66
C ASN A 91 -11.87 -8.44 -4.82
N LEU A 92 -11.79 -7.11 -4.88
CA LEU A 92 -10.81 -6.31 -4.13
C LEU A 92 -10.81 -6.61 -2.62
N TRP A 93 -11.99 -6.80 -2.02
CA TRP A 93 -12.14 -7.12 -0.60
C TRP A 93 -11.47 -8.46 -0.24
N ASN A 94 -11.76 -9.50 -1.01
CA ASN A 94 -11.16 -10.82 -0.83
C ASN A 94 -9.63 -10.76 -0.99
N VAL A 95 -9.11 -9.98 -1.94
CA VAL A 95 -7.66 -9.79 -2.09
C VAL A 95 -7.05 -9.08 -0.87
N LEU A 96 -7.71 -8.05 -0.35
CA LEU A 96 -7.28 -7.38 0.88
C LEU A 96 -7.28 -8.35 2.08
N ASP A 97 -8.27 -9.22 2.18
CA ASP A 97 -8.32 -10.25 3.22
C ASP A 97 -7.14 -11.22 3.08
N TRP A 98 -6.85 -11.74 1.89
CA TRP A 98 -5.66 -12.59 1.70
C TRP A 98 -4.35 -11.87 2.01
N LEU A 99 -4.19 -10.62 1.57
CA LEU A 99 -3.00 -9.82 1.86
C LEU A 99 -2.81 -9.57 3.36
N SER A 100 -3.92 -9.31 4.07
CA SER A 100 -3.89 -9.09 5.51
C SER A 100 -3.47 -10.35 6.28
N HIS A 101 -3.93 -11.53 5.88
CA HIS A 101 -3.50 -12.81 6.46
C HIS A 101 -2.04 -13.13 6.11
N LEU A 102 -1.65 -12.98 4.84
CA LEU A 102 -0.28 -13.25 4.38
C LEU A 102 0.74 -12.39 5.16
N THR A 103 0.47 -11.09 5.28
CA THR A 103 1.36 -10.16 5.97
C THR A 103 1.51 -10.53 7.45
N LEU A 104 0.42 -10.95 8.10
CA LEU A 104 0.46 -11.39 9.49
C LEU A 104 1.30 -12.66 9.68
N VAL A 105 1.14 -13.66 8.81
CA VAL A 105 1.95 -14.89 8.85
C VAL A 105 3.43 -14.56 8.68
N VAL A 106 3.77 -13.67 7.75
CA VAL A 106 5.15 -13.20 7.57
C VAL A 106 5.66 -12.46 8.80
N ALA A 107 4.84 -11.60 9.42
CA ALA A 107 5.20 -10.87 10.63
C ALA A 107 5.49 -11.81 11.81
N LEU A 108 4.64 -12.83 12.01
CA LEU A 108 4.83 -13.86 13.04
C LEU A 108 6.08 -14.70 12.78
N PHE A 109 6.32 -15.08 11.52
CA PHE A 109 7.52 -15.81 11.13
C PHE A 109 8.79 -14.99 11.43
N LEU A 110 8.84 -13.72 11.00
CA LEU A 110 9.96 -12.83 11.27
C LEU A 110 10.20 -12.65 12.77
N ARG A 111 9.14 -12.56 13.56
CA ARG A 111 9.23 -12.41 15.03
C ARG A 111 9.78 -13.67 15.72
N HIS A 112 9.37 -14.85 15.28
CA HIS A 112 9.80 -16.10 15.93
C HIS A 112 11.20 -16.55 15.49
N PHE A 113 11.56 -16.33 14.22
CA PHE A 113 12.83 -16.82 13.65
C PHE A 113 13.97 -15.79 13.67
N LEU A 114 13.70 -14.47 13.64
CA LEU A 114 14.72 -13.42 13.59
C LEU A 114 14.65 -12.46 14.79
N GLN A 115 14.96 -12.97 15.98
CA GLN A 115 14.73 -12.27 17.25
C GLN A 115 15.70 -11.09 17.53
N SER A 116 16.88 -11.03 16.91
CA SER A 116 17.88 -9.96 17.16
C SER A 116 18.02 -8.94 16.03
N GLU A 117 18.07 -9.35 14.76
CA GLU A 117 18.27 -8.44 13.62
C GLU A 117 16.98 -8.17 12.82
N GLY A 118 15.94 -8.99 12.99
CA GLY A 118 14.68 -8.90 12.23
C GLY A 118 13.59 -8.05 12.88
N GLN A 119 13.81 -7.49 14.07
CA GLN A 119 12.75 -6.86 14.85
C GLN A 119 12.15 -5.62 14.16
N GLN A 120 12.97 -4.83 13.45
CA GLN A 120 12.49 -3.69 12.66
C GLN A 120 11.59 -4.15 11.51
N TYR A 121 11.98 -5.20 10.79
CA TYR A 121 11.19 -5.77 9.70
C TYR A 121 9.89 -6.39 10.19
N ALA A 122 9.93 -7.12 11.31
CA ALA A 122 8.74 -7.67 11.95
C ALA A 122 7.76 -6.55 12.36
N ARG A 123 8.26 -5.45 12.97
CA ARG A 123 7.45 -4.29 13.33
C ARG A 123 6.78 -3.66 12.10
N ASN A 124 7.54 -3.47 11.02
CA ASN A 124 7.00 -2.91 9.78
C ASN A 124 5.90 -3.81 9.17
N MET A 125 6.09 -5.13 9.21
CA MET A 125 5.07 -6.08 8.73
C MET A 125 3.82 -6.11 9.62
N PHE A 126 3.98 -6.04 10.95
CA PHE A 126 2.82 -5.89 11.85
C PHE A 126 2.04 -4.59 11.58
N ALA A 127 2.74 -3.46 11.39
CA ALA A 127 2.10 -2.20 11.04
C ALA A 127 1.36 -2.29 9.68
N LEU A 128 1.95 -2.97 8.70
CA LEU A 128 1.33 -3.19 7.39
C LEU A 128 0.10 -4.11 7.49
N SER A 129 0.15 -5.13 8.37
CA SER A 129 -1.01 -6.00 8.63
C SER A 129 -2.17 -5.22 9.27
N LEU A 130 -1.89 -4.29 10.19
CA LEU A 130 -2.88 -3.42 10.80
C LEU A 130 -3.54 -2.50 9.77
N LEU A 131 -2.74 -1.95 8.85
CA LEU A 131 -3.25 -1.14 7.75
C LEU A 131 -4.30 -1.92 6.94
N PHE A 132 -4.03 -3.19 6.61
CA PHE A 132 -5.01 -4.00 5.88
C PHE A 132 -6.28 -4.30 6.70
N ILE A 133 -6.18 -4.49 8.02
CA ILE A 133 -7.35 -4.64 8.90
C ILE A 133 -8.22 -3.37 8.87
N TYR A 134 -7.59 -2.18 8.89
CA TYR A 134 -8.32 -0.92 8.69
C TYR A 134 -8.90 -0.79 7.29
N LEU A 135 -8.24 -1.31 6.25
CA LEU A 135 -8.84 -1.33 4.92
C LEU A 135 -10.08 -2.23 4.86
N ARG A 136 -10.08 -3.37 5.57
CA ARG A 136 -11.24 -4.26 5.69
C ARG A 136 -12.43 -3.57 6.37
N PHE A 137 -12.19 -2.65 7.30
CA PHE A 137 -13.24 -1.85 7.93
C PHE A 137 -14.10 -1.06 6.91
N TYR A 138 -13.54 -0.71 5.74
CA TYR A 138 -14.34 -0.10 4.67
C TYR A 138 -15.38 -1.05 4.05
N GLU A 139 -15.20 -2.36 4.14
CA GLU A 139 -16.19 -3.34 3.70
C GLU A 139 -17.43 -3.29 4.61
N THR A 140 -17.24 -3.10 5.92
CA THR A 140 -18.35 -2.94 6.88
C THR A 140 -19.18 -1.70 6.57
N PHE A 141 -18.58 -0.63 6.02
CA PHE A 141 -19.33 0.54 5.57
C PHE A 141 -20.30 0.26 4.42
N LEU A 142 -20.13 -0.84 3.66
CA LEU A 142 -21.05 -1.23 2.58
C LEU A 142 -22.45 -1.57 3.08
N ILE A 143 -22.58 -1.95 4.36
CA ILE A 143 -23.86 -2.34 4.96
C ILE A 143 -24.74 -1.11 5.19
N TYR A 144 -24.13 0.05 5.47
CA TYR A 144 -24.85 1.29 5.71
C TYR A 144 -25.27 1.97 4.41
N LYS A 145 -26.54 2.37 4.31
CA LYS A 145 -27.14 2.90 3.07
C LYS A 145 -26.40 4.08 2.44
N ILE A 146 -26.03 5.09 3.23
CA ILE A 146 -25.40 6.32 2.73
C ILE A 146 -23.91 6.11 2.43
N PRO A 147 -23.05 5.72 3.39
CA PRO A 147 -21.63 5.55 3.13
C PRO A 147 -21.32 4.29 2.29
N GLY A 148 -22.16 3.27 2.30
CA GLY A 148 -21.99 2.10 1.45
C GLY A 148 -22.14 2.42 -0.04
N THR A 149 -23.13 3.25 -0.39
CA THR A 149 -23.31 3.72 -1.77
C THR A 149 -22.11 4.53 -2.25
N THR A 150 -21.52 5.38 -1.39
CA THR A 150 -20.33 6.15 -1.75
C THR A 150 -19.09 5.28 -1.93
N VAL A 151 -18.89 4.27 -1.08
CA VAL A 151 -17.77 3.31 -1.22
C VAL A 151 -17.89 2.50 -2.53
N ILE A 152 -19.10 2.04 -2.88
CA ILE A 152 -19.34 1.33 -4.16
C ILE A 152 -18.99 2.23 -5.35
N MET A 153 -19.43 3.50 -5.32
CA MET A 153 -19.08 4.46 -6.37
C MET A 153 -17.57 4.60 -6.48
N VAL A 154 -16.87 4.89 -5.38
CA VAL A 154 -15.41 5.07 -5.36
C VAL A 154 -14.68 3.83 -5.90
N LYS A 155 -15.08 2.62 -5.50
CA LYS A 155 -14.48 1.36 -5.98
C LYS A 155 -14.52 1.25 -7.50
N GLU A 156 -15.66 1.55 -8.12
CA GLU A 156 -15.79 1.49 -9.58
C GLU A 156 -14.99 2.59 -10.28
N MET A 157 -14.77 3.73 -9.63
CA MET A 157 -13.96 4.82 -10.19
C MET A 157 -12.46 4.46 -10.14
N LEU A 158 -12.03 3.81 -9.06
CA LEU A 158 -10.65 3.36 -8.87
C LEU A 158 -10.24 2.31 -9.91
N LYS A 159 -11.15 1.42 -10.30
CA LYS A 159 -10.89 0.40 -11.32
C LYS A 159 -10.52 1.02 -12.67
N ASP A 160 -11.23 2.06 -13.08
CA ASP A 160 -10.92 2.76 -14.33
C ASP A 160 -9.68 3.68 -14.19
N LEU A 161 -9.45 4.20 -12.98
CA LEU A 161 -8.26 4.97 -12.66
C LEU A 161 -6.97 4.13 -12.70
N TYR A 162 -7.04 2.82 -12.44
CA TYR A 162 -5.86 1.94 -12.45
C TYR A 162 -5.10 1.98 -13.78
N GLY A 163 -5.82 1.98 -14.92
CA GLY A 163 -5.18 2.10 -16.24
C GLY A 163 -4.45 3.42 -16.44
N PHE A 164 -5.02 4.51 -15.91
CA PHE A 164 -4.40 5.84 -15.93
C PHE A 164 -3.16 5.93 -15.03
N ILE A 165 -3.21 5.35 -13.84
CA ILE A 165 -2.07 5.30 -12.91
C ILE A 165 -0.87 4.63 -13.58
N SER A 166 -1.07 3.55 -14.36
CA SER A 166 0.02 2.90 -15.09
C SER A 166 0.68 3.83 -16.13
N PHE A 167 -0.09 4.70 -16.78
CA PHE A 167 0.46 5.68 -17.70
C PHE A 167 1.25 6.77 -16.96
N VAL A 168 0.70 7.30 -15.86
CA VAL A 168 1.39 8.27 -15.01
C VAL A 168 2.70 7.69 -14.46
N LEU A 169 2.69 6.45 -13.99
CA LEU A 169 3.88 5.75 -13.53
C LEU A 169 4.98 5.69 -14.61
N PHE A 170 4.61 5.40 -15.86
CA PHE A 170 5.56 5.38 -16.97
C PHE A 170 6.16 6.77 -17.24
N VAL A 171 5.37 7.83 -17.18
CA VAL A 171 5.84 9.21 -17.32
C VAL A 171 6.77 9.59 -16.16
N VAL A 172 6.38 9.26 -14.92
CA VAL A 172 7.18 9.47 -13.70
C VAL A 172 8.54 8.77 -13.81
N LEU A 173 8.56 7.52 -14.28
CA LEU A 173 9.79 6.78 -14.55
C LEU A 173 10.68 7.49 -15.57
N GLY A 174 10.11 7.95 -16.69
CA GLY A 174 10.85 8.66 -17.72
C GLY A 174 11.47 9.97 -17.23
N VAL A 175 10.69 10.79 -16.53
CA VAL A 175 11.16 12.07 -15.97
C VAL A 175 12.15 11.86 -14.82
N GLY A 176 11.92 10.87 -13.95
CA GLY A 176 12.86 10.52 -12.88
C GLY A 176 14.22 10.08 -13.43
N MET A 177 14.23 9.24 -14.46
CA MET A 177 15.47 8.86 -15.15
C MET A 177 16.16 10.07 -15.81
N TYR A 178 15.38 11.00 -16.37
CA TYR A 178 15.92 12.24 -16.94
C TYR A 178 16.60 13.12 -15.87
N TYR A 179 15.97 13.32 -14.71
CA TYR A 179 16.57 14.07 -13.61
C TYR A 179 17.86 13.40 -13.14
N HIS A 180 17.83 12.09 -12.92
CA HIS A 180 18.99 11.37 -12.43
C HIS A 180 20.17 11.43 -13.41
N ALA A 181 19.91 11.31 -14.72
CA ALA A 181 20.95 11.35 -15.74
C ALA A 181 21.67 12.71 -15.82
N ASN A 182 20.95 13.82 -15.64
CA ASN A 182 21.51 15.17 -15.77
C ASN A 182 22.07 15.72 -14.45
N LEU A 183 21.44 15.42 -13.30
CA LEU A 183 21.93 15.87 -11.99
C LEU A 183 23.16 15.07 -11.53
N TRP A 184 23.26 13.78 -11.86
CA TRP A 184 24.36 12.91 -11.44
C TRP A 184 24.98 12.12 -12.60
N PRO A 185 25.74 12.77 -13.51
CA PRO A 185 26.40 12.05 -14.60
C PRO A 185 27.48 11.09 -14.08
N ASP A 186 27.66 9.95 -14.74
CA ASP A 186 28.67 8.92 -14.42
C ASP A 186 28.54 8.28 -13.02
N HIS A 187 27.36 8.28 -12.42
CA HIS A 187 27.11 7.57 -11.18
C HIS A 187 26.97 6.04 -11.41
N GLN A 188 28.07 5.39 -11.79
CA GLN A 188 28.15 3.93 -12.05
C GLN A 188 27.91 3.08 -10.79
N ALA A 189 28.12 3.67 -9.60
CA ALA A 189 27.86 3.03 -8.31
C ALA A 189 26.36 2.72 -8.05
N MET A 190 25.47 3.27 -8.88
CA MET A 190 24.03 3.01 -8.81
C MET A 190 23.64 1.54 -9.00
N TRP A 191 24.41 0.77 -9.77
CA TRP A 191 24.10 -0.64 -10.05
C TRP A 191 25.00 -1.64 -9.30
N GLY A 192 26.07 -1.18 -8.65
CA GLY A 192 27.14 -2.03 -8.11
C GLY A 192 27.15 -2.25 -6.59
N GLY A 193 26.12 -1.86 -5.83
CA GLY A 193 26.14 -1.92 -4.36
C GLY A 193 25.01 -2.75 -3.74
N SER A 194 25.15 -3.03 -2.43
CA SER A 194 24.21 -3.81 -1.61
C SER A 194 22.75 -3.41 -1.83
N TRP A 195 21.89 -4.42 -2.02
CA TRP A 195 20.47 -4.36 -2.34
C TRP A 195 19.59 -3.88 -1.16
N SER A 196 20.16 -3.12 -0.21
CA SER A 196 19.51 -2.78 1.06
C SER A 196 18.55 -1.58 0.97
N ASN A 197 18.73 -0.70 -0.01
CA ASN A 197 17.86 0.45 -0.24
C ASN A 197 17.16 0.30 -1.59
N PHE A 198 15.86 0.60 -1.65
CA PHE A 198 15.08 0.57 -2.89
C PHE A 198 15.50 1.74 -3.79
N ARG A 199 16.62 1.59 -4.52
CA ARG A 199 17.28 2.67 -5.28
C ARG A 199 16.37 3.33 -6.33
N LEU A 200 15.45 2.56 -6.91
CA LEU A 200 14.42 3.11 -7.82
C LEU A 200 13.49 4.10 -7.11
N TRP A 201 13.21 3.91 -5.82
CA TRP A 201 12.34 4.80 -5.05
C TRP A 201 13.00 6.15 -4.83
N THR A 202 14.32 6.19 -4.64
CA THR A 202 15.07 7.44 -4.54
C THR A 202 14.97 8.27 -5.83
N ILE A 203 14.94 7.63 -7.00
CA ILE A 203 14.77 8.32 -8.28
C ILE A 203 13.32 8.78 -8.47
N LEU A 204 12.36 7.92 -8.11
CA LEU A 204 10.94 8.14 -8.39
C LEU A 204 10.25 9.05 -7.39
N SER A 205 10.79 9.17 -6.17
CA SER A 205 10.21 10.01 -5.12
C SER A 205 10.11 11.46 -5.57
N HIS A 206 11.13 12.02 -6.21
CA HIS A 206 11.13 13.40 -6.68
C HIS A 206 10.00 13.71 -7.67
N PRO A 207 9.90 13.05 -8.85
CA PRO A 207 8.80 13.28 -9.78
C PRO A 207 7.43 12.84 -9.25
N TYR A 208 7.39 11.94 -8.25
CA TYR A 208 6.15 11.57 -7.56
C TYR A 208 5.61 12.69 -6.70
N TRP A 209 6.42 13.27 -5.80
CA TRP A 209 6.02 14.39 -4.94
C TRP A 209 5.62 15.63 -5.74
N GLN A 210 6.27 15.84 -6.89
CA GLN A 210 5.90 16.89 -7.84
C GLN A 210 4.43 16.80 -8.28
N ILE A 211 3.85 15.61 -8.46
CA ILE A 211 2.43 15.45 -8.81
C ILE A 211 1.51 16.08 -7.76
N PHE A 212 1.93 16.07 -6.49
CA PHE A 212 1.18 16.64 -5.37
C PHE A 212 1.50 18.13 -5.13
N GLY A 213 2.35 18.74 -5.97
CA GLY A 213 2.72 20.15 -5.88
C GLY A 213 3.94 20.43 -5.01
N GLU A 214 4.64 19.40 -4.52
CA GLU A 214 5.87 19.57 -3.75
C GLU A 214 7.08 19.50 -4.70
N ILE A 215 7.73 20.64 -4.90
CA ILE A 215 8.89 20.77 -5.81
C ILE A 215 10.11 21.21 -5.00
N ASP A 216 11.12 20.36 -4.94
CA ASP A 216 12.44 20.73 -4.43
C ASP A 216 13.25 21.44 -5.52
N LEU A 217 13.08 22.77 -5.59
CA LEU A 217 13.77 23.61 -6.57
C LEU A 217 15.28 23.68 -6.30
N GLU A 218 15.71 23.57 -5.05
CA GLU A 218 17.12 23.67 -4.68
C GLU A 218 17.90 22.45 -5.18
N LEU A 219 17.30 21.26 -5.09
CA LEU A 219 17.86 20.05 -5.68
C LEU A 219 17.85 20.10 -7.21
N LEU A 220 16.74 20.51 -7.83
CA LEU A 220 16.58 20.51 -9.29
C LEU A 220 17.45 21.55 -10.01
N THR A 221 17.80 22.64 -9.32
CA THR A 221 18.72 23.67 -9.84
C THR A 221 20.18 23.36 -9.53
N GLY A 222 20.48 22.31 -8.77
CA GLY A 222 21.82 21.95 -8.34
C GLY A 222 22.42 22.91 -7.31
N SER A 223 21.60 23.74 -6.66
CA SER A 223 22.06 24.67 -5.63
C SER A 223 22.16 24.03 -4.25
N ASN A 224 21.51 22.89 -4.04
CA ASN A 224 21.58 22.15 -2.79
C ASN A 224 22.96 21.50 -2.62
N GLN A 225 23.77 22.03 -1.69
CA GLN A 225 25.14 21.56 -1.39
C GLN A 225 25.26 20.98 0.03
N ASP A 226 24.13 20.72 0.69
CA ASP A 226 24.13 20.22 2.06
C ASP A 226 24.52 18.73 2.07
N ASN A 227 25.52 18.37 2.90
CA ASN A 227 25.98 16.99 3.12
C ASN A 227 26.39 16.20 1.85
N CYS A 228 26.91 16.88 0.83
CA CYS A 228 27.36 16.24 -0.41
C CYS A 228 28.84 16.52 -0.71
N SER A 229 29.46 15.66 -1.52
CA SER A 229 30.84 15.86 -1.99
C SER A 229 30.94 15.73 -3.50
N ASN A 230 31.72 16.61 -4.13
CA ASN A 230 32.05 16.52 -5.56
C ASN A 230 33.18 15.53 -5.84
N ASN A 231 33.93 15.11 -4.82
CA ASN A 231 35.13 14.29 -5.01
C ASN A 231 34.79 12.80 -5.00
N ARG A 232 35.13 12.08 -6.09
CA ARG A 232 34.79 10.67 -6.31
C ARG A 232 35.21 9.75 -5.16
N SER A 233 36.41 9.93 -4.65
CA SER A 233 36.94 9.11 -3.57
C SER A 233 36.20 9.30 -2.25
N ILE A 234 35.53 10.45 -2.03
CA ILE A 234 34.88 10.77 -0.76
C ILE A 234 33.46 10.19 -0.71
N TRP A 235 32.67 10.36 -1.77
CA TRP A 235 31.30 9.81 -1.83
C TRP A 235 31.26 8.30 -2.11
N GLU A 236 32.30 7.70 -2.73
CA GLU A 236 32.38 6.23 -2.85
C GLU A 236 32.83 5.55 -1.54
N ALA A 237 33.63 6.24 -0.71
CA ALA A 237 34.20 5.66 0.52
C ALA A 237 33.29 5.81 1.74
N VAL A 238 32.46 6.85 1.79
CA VAL A 238 31.58 7.15 2.93
C VAL A 238 30.13 6.87 2.55
N PRO A 239 29.48 5.84 3.12
CA PRO A 239 28.11 5.46 2.75
C PRO A 239 27.03 6.49 3.14
N SER A 240 27.38 7.51 3.92
CA SER A 240 26.48 8.59 4.33
C SER A 240 26.65 9.89 3.52
N MET A 241 27.54 9.91 2.52
CA MET A 241 27.82 11.09 1.69
C MET A 241 27.41 10.81 0.25
N GLU A 242 26.50 11.61 -0.27
CA GLU A 242 26.05 11.51 -1.66
C GLU A 242 26.82 12.50 -2.55
N ARG A 243 26.76 12.27 -3.87
CA ARG A 243 27.36 13.19 -4.84
C ARG A 243 26.48 14.44 -4.96
N CYS A 244 27.09 15.62 -4.98
CA CYS A 244 26.33 16.86 -5.17
C CYS A 244 25.66 16.89 -6.55
N PRO A 245 24.41 17.40 -6.64
CA PRO A 245 23.73 17.60 -7.91
C PRO A 245 24.49 18.61 -8.78
N GLN A 246 24.56 18.36 -10.08
CA GLN A 246 25.12 19.31 -11.03
C GLN A 246 24.07 20.34 -11.45
N GLN A 247 24.53 21.58 -11.66
CA GLN A 247 23.69 22.64 -12.18
C GLN A 247 23.42 22.43 -13.67
N ASP A 248 22.17 22.10 -14.01
CA ASP A 248 21.69 22.03 -15.38
C ASP A 248 20.39 22.83 -15.51
N TRP A 249 20.31 23.72 -16.51
CA TRP A 249 19.14 24.54 -16.79
C TRP A 249 18.01 23.75 -17.46
N THR A 250 18.30 22.59 -18.06
CA THR A 250 17.29 21.77 -18.73
C THR A 250 16.37 21.07 -17.73
N VAL A 251 16.88 20.68 -16.57
CA VAL A 251 16.15 19.98 -15.50
C VAL A 251 14.96 20.80 -14.98
N PRO A 252 15.09 22.06 -14.55
CA PRO A 252 13.96 22.85 -14.09
C PRO A 252 12.95 23.17 -15.21
N VAL A 253 13.39 23.28 -16.47
CA VAL A 253 12.50 23.48 -17.62
C VAL A 253 11.63 22.23 -17.85
N VAL A 254 12.25 21.05 -17.85
CA VAL A 254 11.53 19.77 -17.98
C VAL A 254 10.59 19.56 -16.79
N ALA A 255 11.00 19.94 -15.58
CA ALA A 255 10.14 19.90 -14.40
C ALA A 255 8.89 20.78 -14.54
N GLY A 256 9.05 22.01 -15.05
CA GLY A 256 7.93 22.91 -15.33
C GLY A 256 6.96 22.35 -16.37
N LEU A 257 7.48 21.80 -17.47
CA LEU A 257 6.66 21.15 -18.50
C LEU A 257 5.95 19.91 -17.97
N TYR A 258 6.64 19.09 -17.17
CA TYR A 258 6.07 17.92 -16.51
C TYR A 258 4.92 18.30 -15.57
N MET A 259 5.12 19.29 -14.70
CA MET A 259 4.07 19.81 -13.81
C MET A 259 2.84 20.31 -14.57
N MET A 260 3.06 21.05 -15.68
CA MET A 260 1.95 21.50 -16.52
C MET A 260 1.22 20.31 -17.13
N PHE A 261 1.96 19.34 -17.68
CA PHE A 261 1.41 18.15 -18.29
C PHE A 261 0.64 17.29 -17.29
N THR A 262 1.19 17.00 -16.12
CA THR A 262 0.53 16.18 -15.09
C THR A 262 -0.69 16.88 -14.52
N ASN A 263 -0.65 18.19 -14.26
CA ASN A 263 -1.83 18.91 -13.78
C ASN A 263 -2.95 18.94 -14.82
N LEU A 264 -2.63 19.16 -16.10
CA LEU A 264 -3.62 19.09 -17.18
C LEU A 264 -4.13 17.67 -17.40
N LEU A 265 -3.26 16.67 -17.35
CA LEU A 265 -3.60 15.28 -17.60
C LEU A 265 -4.42 14.68 -16.44
N LEU A 266 -3.95 14.85 -15.21
CA LEU A 266 -4.54 14.25 -14.01
C LEU A 266 -5.90 14.86 -13.71
N VAL A 267 -6.02 16.20 -13.69
CA VAL A 267 -7.29 16.85 -13.38
C VAL A 267 -8.31 16.65 -14.51
N ASN A 268 -7.92 16.86 -15.77
CA ASN A 268 -8.89 16.80 -16.87
C ASN A 268 -9.36 15.38 -17.18
N ILE A 269 -8.48 14.38 -17.15
CA ILE A 269 -8.88 13.00 -17.45
C ILE A 269 -9.73 12.45 -16.32
N VAL A 270 -9.39 12.71 -15.06
CA VAL A 270 -10.22 12.29 -13.93
C VAL A 270 -11.61 12.91 -14.05
N ILE A 271 -11.73 14.23 -14.22
CA ILE A 271 -13.04 14.89 -14.40
C ILE A 271 -13.83 14.30 -15.57
N VAL A 272 -13.19 14.00 -16.70
CA VAL A 272 -13.85 13.41 -17.86
C VAL A 272 -14.38 12.01 -17.55
N GLN A 273 -13.63 11.15 -16.88
CA GLN A 273 -14.08 9.82 -16.48
C GLN A 273 -15.27 9.89 -15.52
N PHE A 274 -15.22 10.81 -14.54
CA PHE A 274 -16.34 11.08 -13.64
C PHE A 274 -17.59 11.56 -14.38
N ARG A 275 -17.44 12.50 -15.32
CA ARG A 275 -18.59 13.01 -16.09
C ARG A 275 -19.16 12.01 -17.07
N LEU A 276 -18.33 11.20 -17.73
CA LEU A 276 -18.79 10.17 -18.67
C LEU A 276 -19.62 9.08 -17.98
N LYS A 277 -19.25 8.68 -16.77
CA LYS A 277 -20.05 7.73 -15.97
C LYS A 277 -21.40 8.27 -15.51
N ASN A 278 -21.52 9.59 -15.32
CA ASN A 278 -22.81 10.20 -14.96
C ASN A 278 -23.75 10.38 -16.16
N LEU A 279 -23.25 10.19 -17.39
CA LEU A 279 -24.02 10.37 -18.63
C LEU A 279 -24.55 9.05 -19.22
N ASN A 280 -23.98 7.91 -18.84
CA ASN A 280 -24.38 6.55 -19.25
C ASN A 280 -25.08 5.81 -18.10
#